data_AF-A0A959C5S7-F1
#
_entry.id   AF-A0A959C5S7-F1
#
_cell.length_a   1.000
_cell.length_b   1.000
_cell.length_c   1.000
_cell.angle_alpha   90.00
_cell.angle_beta   90.00
_cell.angle_gamma   90.00
#
_symmetry.space_group_name_H-M   'P 1'
#
loop_
_entity.id
_entity.type
_entity.pdbx_description
1 polymer ?
#
loop_
_entity_poly.entity_id
_entity_poly.type
_entity_poly.pdbx_seq_one_letter_code
_entity_poly.pdbx_strand_id
1 'polypeptide(L)'
;MKLIILFFCLSLSAAFGQTALPSYGLEDYSGSYKDYLLTQQFPNKYIRFKLKGGDGGTAQIDDSSAGHGTKSCYAYGGGGAIVEALFEIGSGAGQLQPGSTIRFIAGGKGGKATLATIVGGTAAGGGGGGTAVLYKAKGSNNWIILAVAGGGGGAYQGSFWASCKDGNSGGMGRTVTNGGSGRGSLSGDGGGNGNNDGGKGGGSIGDGDLSGGGGGATDNGKGGSSMEGIAGGNTGGKGGSGQRGGGFGFGGGGAADESGGGGGGYSGGGGGGMTGAGGGGGSYVNPDYALEQLMLEFNMDGKLALNGFVEYEYTYAGISMALVPAGSGYSG
;
A
#
# COMPACT_ATOMS: atom_id res chain seq x y z
N MET A 1 47.41 5.65 51.64
CA MET A 1 47.01 4.57 50.71
C MET A 1 45.54 4.81 50.35
N LYS A 2 45.25 5.31 49.14
CA LYS A 2 43.87 5.59 48.70
C LYS A 2 43.33 4.39 47.92
N LEU A 3 42.33 3.73 48.50
CA LEU A 3 41.62 2.60 47.91
C LEU A 3 40.65 3.14 46.84
N ILE A 4 40.92 2.87 45.57
CA ILE A 4 40.03 3.19 44.45
C ILE A 4 39.08 1.98 44.29
N ILE A 5 37.82 2.16 44.65
CA ILE A 5 36.75 1.18 44.42
C ILE A 5 36.27 1.39 42.98
N LEU A 6 36.66 0.48 42.08
CA LEU A 6 36.22 0.46 40.69
C LEU A 6 34.80 -0.14 40.65
N PHE A 7 33.78 0.71 40.53
CA PHE A 7 32.39 0.30 40.40
C PHE A 7 32.15 -0.16 38.96
N PHE A 8 32.28 -1.47 38.71
CA PHE A 8 32.02 -2.08 37.41
C PHE A 8 30.49 -2.13 37.20
N CYS A 9 29.94 -1.09 36.57
CA CYS A 9 28.52 -1.02 36.22
C CYS A 9 28.27 -1.96 35.03
N LEU A 10 28.04 -3.25 35.30
CA LEU A 10 27.54 -4.22 34.32
C LEU A 10 26.13 -3.79 33.92
N SER A 11 26.03 -2.99 32.86
CA SER A 11 24.78 -2.75 32.16
C SER A 11 24.32 -4.06 31.54
N LEU A 12 23.42 -4.76 32.25
CA LEU A 12 22.72 -5.94 31.76
C LEU A 12 21.79 -5.48 30.63
N SER A 13 22.33 -5.39 29.41
CA SER A 13 21.53 -5.15 28.21
C SER A 13 20.59 -6.34 28.07
N ALA A 14 19.31 -6.16 28.41
CA ALA A 14 18.29 -7.14 28.10
C ALA A 14 18.29 -7.31 26.58
N ALA A 15 18.80 -8.45 26.11
CA ALA A 15 18.69 -8.84 24.72
C ALA A 15 17.20 -9.09 24.46
N PHE A 16 16.50 -8.09 23.92
CA PHE A 16 15.15 -8.28 23.41
C PHE A 16 15.25 -9.25 22.22
N GLY A 17 14.98 -10.52 22.49
CA GLY A 17 14.94 -11.54 21.47
C GLY A 17 13.84 -11.21 20.46
N GLN A 18 14.16 -11.32 19.17
CA GLN A 18 13.18 -11.19 18.11
C GLN A 18 12.10 -12.27 18.27
N THR A 19 10.84 -11.89 18.13
CA THR A 19 9.70 -12.82 18.23
C THR A 19 9.76 -13.84 17.08
N ALA A 20 9.64 -15.13 17.39
CA ALA A 20 9.53 -16.16 16.37
C ALA A 20 8.24 -15.99 15.55
N LEU A 21 8.31 -16.22 14.25
CA LEU A 21 7.12 -16.22 13.38
C LEU A 21 6.22 -17.41 13.74
N PRO A 22 4.97 -17.19 14.18
CA PRO A 22 3.99 -18.26 14.46
C PRO A 22 3.68 -19.11 13.23
N SER A 23 3.06 -20.28 13.43
CA SER A 23 2.69 -21.19 12.33
C SER A 23 1.59 -20.64 11.41
N TYR A 24 0.75 -19.74 11.92
CA TYR A 24 -0.24 -18.99 11.15
C TYR A 24 -0.44 -17.61 11.79
N GLY A 25 -0.88 -16.63 11.02
CA GLY A 25 -1.29 -15.35 11.58
C GLY A 25 -1.78 -14.34 10.55
N LEU A 26 -2.35 -13.25 11.09
CA LEU A 26 -2.76 -12.07 10.35
C LEU A 26 -2.10 -10.85 11.01
N GLU A 27 -1.47 -10.02 10.20
CA GLU A 27 -0.82 -8.79 10.63
C GLU A 27 -1.48 -7.61 9.94
N ASP A 28 -2.31 -6.93 10.71
CA ASP A 28 -3.00 -5.72 10.29
C ASP A 28 -2.07 -4.50 10.30
N TYR A 29 -2.53 -3.45 9.61
CA TYR A 29 -1.89 -2.15 9.63
C TYR A 29 -1.69 -1.60 11.06
N SER A 30 -0.44 -1.24 11.37
CA SER A 30 -0.05 -0.60 12.63
C SER A 30 0.57 0.79 12.43
N GLY A 31 0.74 1.24 11.18
CA GLY A 31 1.50 2.46 10.85
C GLY A 31 3.02 2.30 10.97
N SER A 32 3.51 1.07 11.13
CA SER A 32 4.93 0.73 11.15
C SER A 32 5.15 -0.68 10.58
N TYR A 33 6.40 -1.12 10.54
CA TYR A 33 6.78 -2.49 10.21
C TYR A 33 6.83 -3.39 11.45
N LYS A 34 6.74 -4.70 11.25
CA LYS A 34 6.92 -5.72 12.29
C LYS A 34 7.89 -6.80 11.83
N ASP A 35 8.79 -7.16 12.73
CA ASP A 35 9.90 -8.08 12.47
C ASP A 35 9.69 -9.41 13.19
N TYR A 36 9.91 -10.50 12.46
CA TYR A 36 9.81 -11.86 12.96
C TYR A 36 11.05 -12.68 12.63
N LEU A 37 11.44 -13.56 13.56
CA LEU A 37 12.47 -14.55 13.31
C LEU A 37 11.83 -15.75 12.60
N LEU A 38 12.30 -16.05 11.39
CA LEU A 38 11.92 -17.28 10.70
C LEU A 38 12.55 -18.44 11.45
N THR A 39 11.72 -19.25 12.08
CA THR A 39 12.18 -20.45 12.79
C THR A 39 11.75 -21.68 11.99
N GLN A 40 12.56 -22.74 12.04
CA GLN A 40 12.14 -24.01 11.50
C GLN A 40 11.17 -24.65 12.52
N GLN A 41 9.89 -24.32 12.42
CA GLN A 41 8.85 -24.96 13.23
C GLN A 41 8.32 -26.19 12.47
N PHE A 42 8.79 -27.38 12.87
CA PHE A 42 8.29 -28.70 12.41
C PHE A 42 8.53 -28.97 10.90
N PRO A 43 8.17 -30.15 10.30
CA PRO A 43 8.62 -30.51 8.95
C PRO A 43 8.00 -29.71 7.80
N ASN A 44 7.33 -28.58 8.09
CA ASN A 44 6.79 -27.67 7.11
C ASN A 44 7.90 -27.07 6.27
N LYS A 45 7.92 -27.41 4.99
CA LYS A 45 8.94 -26.99 4.03
C LYS A 45 8.59 -25.66 3.36
N TYR A 46 7.36 -25.17 3.52
CA TYR A 46 6.90 -23.97 2.81
C TYR A 46 6.18 -22.99 3.73
N ILE A 47 6.19 -21.72 3.33
CA ILE A 47 5.37 -20.66 3.90
C ILE A 47 4.65 -19.92 2.79
N ARG A 48 3.37 -19.68 2.99
CA ARG A 48 2.53 -18.89 2.09
C ARG A 48 2.29 -17.53 2.71
N PHE A 49 2.43 -16.48 1.91
CA PHE A 49 2.05 -15.12 2.27
C PHE A 49 0.93 -14.66 1.37
N LYS A 50 -0.08 -14.03 1.95
CA LYS A 50 -1.13 -13.30 1.25
C LYS A 50 -1.15 -11.85 1.75
N LEU A 51 -0.97 -10.92 0.83
CA LEU A 51 -0.85 -9.50 1.09
C LEU A 51 -2.06 -8.80 0.47
N LYS A 52 -2.58 -7.79 1.15
CA LYS A 52 -3.50 -6.81 0.55
C LYS A 52 -2.91 -5.41 0.69
N GLY A 53 -2.88 -4.63 -0.38
CA GLY A 53 -2.54 -3.20 -0.32
C GLY A 53 -3.59 -2.36 0.40
N GLY A 54 -3.20 -1.19 0.91
CA GLY A 54 -4.16 -0.21 1.45
C GLY A 54 -5.06 0.33 0.35
N ASP A 55 -6.35 0.52 0.66
CA ASP A 55 -7.30 1.10 -0.28
C ASP A 55 -7.11 2.61 -0.42
N GLY A 56 -7.50 3.15 -1.57
CA GLY A 56 -7.60 4.59 -1.78
C GLY A 56 -8.67 5.25 -0.92
N GLY A 57 -8.44 6.51 -0.59
CA GLY A 57 -9.39 7.37 0.09
C GLY A 57 -10.58 7.73 -0.79
N THR A 58 -11.69 8.05 -0.15
CA THR A 58 -12.96 8.37 -0.82
C THR A 58 -13.22 9.86 -0.89
N ALA A 59 -14.06 10.28 -1.83
CA ALA A 59 -14.46 11.66 -2.04
C ALA A 59 -15.98 11.78 -1.92
N GLN A 60 -16.44 12.60 -0.97
CA GLN A 60 -17.85 12.81 -0.69
C GLN A 60 -18.20 14.29 -0.68
N ILE A 61 -19.32 14.65 -1.31
CA ILE A 61 -19.93 15.97 -1.18
C ILE A 61 -21.36 15.77 -0.70
N ASP A 62 -21.67 16.27 0.49
CA ASP A 62 -22.98 16.17 1.12
C ASP A 62 -23.77 17.46 0.88
N ASP A 63 -24.97 17.35 0.29
CA ASP A 63 -25.93 18.45 0.26
C ASP A 63 -26.94 18.30 1.39
N SER A 64 -26.61 18.91 2.51
CA SER A 64 -27.57 19.14 3.61
C SER A 64 -28.23 20.51 3.52
N SER A 65 -27.82 21.36 2.57
CA SER A 65 -28.13 22.80 2.56
C SER A 65 -29.26 23.19 1.62
N ALA A 66 -29.60 22.35 0.63
CA ALA A 66 -30.76 22.59 -0.22
C ALA A 66 -31.96 21.77 0.29
N GLY A 67 -33.11 22.41 0.51
CA GLY A 67 -34.39 21.79 0.88
C GLY A 67 -34.99 20.84 -0.18
N HIS A 68 -34.16 20.11 -0.91
CA HIS A 68 -34.47 19.19 -2.01
C HIS A 68 -34.15 17.72 -1.68
N GLY A 69 -33.93 17.39 -0.41
CA GLY A 69 -33.55 16.06 0.05
C GLY A 69 -32.03 15.87 0.04
N THR A 70 -31.53 15.05 0.97
CA THR A 70 -30.10 14.79 1.14
C THR A 70 -29.55 14.04 -0.08
N LYS A 71 -28.97 14.74 -1.05
CA LYS A 71 -28.21 14.14 -2.14
C LYS A 71 -26.74 14.17 -1.78
N SER A 72 -26.17 12.99 -1.52
CA SER A 72 -24.72 12.83 -1.34
C SER A 72 -24.10 12.39 -2.66
N CYS A 73 -23.10 13.11 -3.12
CA CYS A 73 -22.26 12.73 -4.25
C CYS A 73 -21.05 11.96 -3.71
N TYR A 74 -20.78 10.78 -4.25
CA TYR A 74 -19.78 9.88 -3.69
C TYR A 74 -18.96 9.21 -4.79
N ALA A 75 -17.64 9.23 -4.61
CA ALA A 75 -16.69 8.44 -5.39
C ALA A 75 -15.78 7.62 -4.47
N TYR A 76 -15.59 6.36 -4.82
CA TYR A 76 -14.77 5.40 -4.06
C TYR A 76 -13.31 5.45 -4.51
N GLY A 77 -12.38 5.29 -3.56
CA GLY A 77 -11.00 5.00 -3.91
C GLY A 77 -10.88 3.64 -4.60
N GLY A 78 -9.75 3.40 -5.25
CA GLY A 78 -9.43 2.07 -5.76
C GLY A 78 -9.09 1.11 -4.63
N GLY A 79 -9.40 -0.17 -4.79
CA GLY A 79 -8.95 -1.21 -3.87
C GLY A 79 -7.46 -1.49 -4.04
N GLY A 80 -6.78 -1.79 -2.94
CA GLY A 80 -5.42 -2.34 -2.99
C GLY A 80 -5.39 -3.71 -3.64
N ALA A 81 -4.30 -4.03 -4.35
CA ALA A 81 -4.10 -5.34 -4.95
C ALA A 81 -4.02 -6.43 -3.87
N ILE A 82 -4.30 -7.67 -4.26
CA ILE A 82 -4.04 -8.86 -3.46
C ILE A 82 -2.93 -9.65 -4.13
N VAL A 83 -1.91 -10.02 -3.36
CA VAL A 83 -0.77 -10.83 -3.82
C VAL A 83 -0.60 -12.02 -2.91
N GLU A 84 -0.64 -13.22 -3.47
CA GLU A 84 -0.36 -14.48 -2.77
C GLU A 84 0.87 -15.13 -3.38
N ALA A 85 1.82 -15.56 -2.54
CA ALA A 85 3.04 -16.22 -2.99
C ALA A 85 3.49 -17.31 -2.01
N LEU A 86 4.04 -18.39 -2.56
CA LEU A 86 4.55 -19.54 -1.82
C LEU A 86 6.08 -19.59 -1.88
N PHE A 87 6.71 -19.73 -0.72
CA PHE A 87 8.16 -19.76 -0.58
C PHE A 87 8.63 -21.03 0.13
N GLU A 88 9.77 -21.57 -0.29
CA GLU A 88 10.40 -22.72 0.35
C GLU A 88 11.29 -22.29 1.52
N ILE A 89 11.28 -23.06 2.60
CA ILE A 89 12.13 -22.90 3.79
C ILE A 89 13.20 -23.98 3.74
N GLY A 90 14.47 -23.58 3.83
CA GLY A 90 15.60 -24.51 3.79
C GLY A 90 16.94 -23.82 3.61
N SER A 91 17.96 -24.56 3.20
CA SER A 91 19.33 -24.06 3.05
C SER A 91 19.80 -23.91 1.60
N GLY A 92 18.96 -24.28 0.63
CA GLY A 92 19.25 -24.19 -0.80
C GLY A 92 19.16 -22.77 -1.37
N ALA A 93 19.60 -22.61 -2.61
CA ALA A 93 19.42 -21.37 -3.36
C ALA A 93 17.92 -21.12 -3.60
N GLY A 94 17.48 -19.85 -3.47
CA GLY A 94 16.07 -19.47 -3.58
C GLY A 94 15.20 -19.86 -2.37
N GLN A 95 15.79 -20.42 -1.31
CA GLN A 95 15.06 -20.82 -0.10
C GLN A 95 15.22 -19.78 1.03
N LEU A 96 14.19 -19.64 1.84
CA LEU A 96 14.19 -18.82 3.04
C LEU A 96 14.89 -19.59 4.18
N GLN A 97 16.07 -19.12 4.58
CA GLN A 97 16.89 -19.83 5.56
C GLN A 97 16.35 -19.67 6.99
N PRO A 98 16.16 -20.75 7.76
CA PRO A 98 15.87 -20.65 9.19
C PRO A 98 16.91 -19.80 9.96
N GLY A 99 16.43 -19.02 10.92
CA GLY A 99 17.22 -18.02 11.66
C GLY A 99 17.35 -16.66 10.94
N SER A 100 16.72 -16.50 9.79
CA SER A 100 16.61 -15.22 9.09
C SER A 100 15.48 -14.35 9.68
N THR A 101 15.45 -13.07 9.30
CA THR A 101 14.35 -12.17 9.67
C THR A 101 13.36 -12.01 8.51
N ILE A 102 12.06 -12.10 8.82
CA ILE A 102 10.96 -11.67 7.96
C ILE A 102 10.40 -10.35 8.49
N ARG A 103 10.15 -9.40 7.61
CA ARG A 103 9.54 -8.11 7.95
C ARG A 103 8.23 -7.95 7.22
N PHE A 104 7.20 -7.56 7.95
CA PHE A 104 5.91 -7.19 7.39
C PHE A 104 5.72 -5.69 7.46
N ILE A 105 5.21 -5.12 6.36
CA ILE A 105 4.86 -3.71 6.25
C ILE A 105 3.46 -3.66 5.66
N ALA A 106 2.44 -3.54 6.52
CA ALA A 106 1.07 -3.40 6.07
C ALA A 106 0.78 -1.96 5.65
N GLY A 107 0.12 -1.78 4.50
CA GLY A 107 -0.27 -0.50 3.95
C GLY A 107 -1.49 0.10 4.66
N GLY A 108 -1.47 1.40 4.92
CA GLY A 108 -2.61 2.17 5.41
C GLY A 108 -3.50 2.61 4.25
N LYS A 109 -4.79 2.78 4.52
CA LYS A 109 -5.71 3.38 3.54
C LYS A 109 -5.44 4.88 3.36
N GLY A 110 -5.86 5.41 2.21
CA GLY A 110 -5.86 6.84 1.94
C GLY A 110 -6.91 7.62 2.75
N GLY A 111 -6.64 8.90 2.96
CA GLY A 111 -7.53 9.82 3.66
C GLY A 111 -8.79 10.15 2.85
N LYS A 112 -9.91 10.29 3.55
CA LYS A 112 -11.22 10.66 2.97
C LYS A 112 -11.43 12.18 2.97
N ALA A 113 -12.05 12.71 1.92
CA ALA A 113 -12.64 14.04 1.93
C ALA A 113 -14.17 13.99 2.06
N THR A 114 -14.71 14.87 2.90
CA THR A 114 -16.12 15.24 2.89
C THR A 114 -16.22 16.77 2.78
N LEU A 115 -17.01 17.26 1.83
CA LEU A 115 -17.43 18.65 1.74
C LEU A 115 -18.92 18.78 2.03
N ALA A 116 -19.31 19.86 2.73
CA ALA A 116 -20.69 20.07 3.20
C ALA A 116 -21.57 20.94 2.28
N THR A 117 -21.05 21.39 1.12
CA THR A 117 -21.77 22.29 0.22
C THR A 117 -21.54 21.94 -1.25
N ILE A 118 -22.63 21.81 -2.02
CA ILE A 118 -22.64 21.44 -3.46
C ILE A 118 -22.51 22.64 -4.43
N VAL A 119 -22.55 23.89 -3.95
CA VAL A 119 -22.42 25.06 -4.85
C VAL A 119 -20.95 25.28 -5.24
N GLY A 120 -20.48 24.49 -6.22
CA GLY A 120 -19.18 24.66 -6.88
C GLY A 120 -17.98 24.09 -6.12
N GLY A 121 -18.13 22.93 -5.47
CA GLY A 121 -17.05 22.29 -4.70
C GLY A 121 -16.52 21.00 -5.31
N THR A 122 -15.31 20.62 -4.90
CA THR A 122 -14.61 19.38 -5.30
C THR A 122 -14.04 18.64 -4.10
N ALA A 123 -14.30 17.35 -3.97
CA ALA A 123 -13.72 16.49 -2.96
C ALA A 123 -12.76 15.48 -3.61
N ALA A 124 -11.65 15.18 -2.93
CA ALA A 124 -10.68 14.20 -3.41
C ALA A 124 -10.12 13.34 -2.26
N GLY A 125 -9.80 12.08 -2.54
CA GLY A 125 -9.22 11.15 -1.56
C GLY A 125 -7.71 10.95 -1.79
N GLY A 126 -6.95 10.71 -0.73
CA GLY A 126 -5.53 10.33 -0.84
C GLY A 126 -5.37 8.89 -1.35
N GLY A 127 -4.19 8.52 -1.86
CA GLY A 127 -3.87 7.14 -2.25
C GLY A 127 -3.59 6.24 -1.04
N GLY A 128 -3.83 4.94 -1.17
CA GLY A 128 -3.43 3.92 -0.19
C GLY A 128 -1.96 3.55 -0.32
N GLY A 129 -1.34 3.11 0.78
CA GLY A 129 0.04 2.61 0.78
C GLY A 129 0.15 1.15 0.35
N GLY A 130 1.32 0.76 -0.19
CA GLY A 130 1.60 -0.63 -0.53
C GLY A 130 1.81 -1.52 0.71
N THR A 131 1.57 -2.81 0.56
CA THR A 131 1.88 -3.82 1.60
C THR A 131 3.02 -4.70 1.14
N ALA A 132 4.00 -5.02 1.99
CA ALA A 132 5.14 -5.85 1.61
C ALA A 132 5.57 -6.86 2.67
N VAL A 133 6.20 -7.92 2.18
CA VAL A 133 7.00 -8.86 2.95
C VAL A 133 8.46 -8.76 2.48
N LEU A 134 9.37 -8.52 3.42
CA LEU A 134 10.81 -8.52 3.17
C LEU A 134 11.49 -9.64 3.93
N TYR A 135 12.64 -10.07 3.41
CA TYR A 135 13.48 -11.11 3.96
C TYR A 135 14.91 -10.58 4.16
N LYS A 136 15.49 -10.88 5.32
CA LYS A 136 16.92 -10.62 5.60
C LYS A 136 17.55 -11.91 6.08
N ALA A 137 18.43 -12.47 5.25
CA ALA A 137 19.14 -13.71 5.54
C ALA A 137 19.91 -13.63 6.87
N LYS A 138 20.04 -14.76 7.56
CA LYS A 138 20.82 -14.85 8.80
C LYS A 138 22.26 -14.35 8.57
N GLY A 139 22.67 -13.35 9.35
CA GLY A 139 24.01 -12.75 9.26
C GLY A 139 24.18 -11.74 8.11
N SER A 140 23.14 -11.51 7.29
CA SER A 140 23.13 -10.46 6.26
C SER A 140 22.60 -9.14 6.82
N ASN A 141 23.04 -8.04 6.22
CA ASN A 141 22.48 -6.70 6.44
C ASN A 141 21.54 -6.25 5.32
N ASN A 142 21.43 -7.03 4.24
CA ASN A 142 20.64 -6.70 3.07
C ASN A 142 19.24 -7.27 3.19
N TRP A 143 18.26 -6.41 2.93
CA TRP A 143 16.86 -6.80 2.79
C TRP A 143 16.56 -7.14 1.34
N ILE A 144 15.79 -8.19 1.16
CA ILE A 144 15.29 -8.68 -0.11
C ILE A 144 13.77 -8.53 -0.07
N ILE A 145 13.20 -7.91 -1.10
CA ILE A 145 11.75 -7.83 -1.27
C ILE A 145 11.29 -9.23 -1.72
N LEU A 146 10.37 -9.85 -0.97
CA LEU A 146 9.75 -11.13 -1.38
C LEU A 146 8.48 -10.90 -2.17
N ALA A 147 7.58 -10.05 -1.65
CA ALA A 147 6.32 -9.72 -2.29
C ALA A 147 5.85 -8.33 -1.89
N VAL A 148 5.14 -7.66 -2.80
CA VAL A 148 4.53 -6.34 -2.62
C VAL A 148 3.16 -6.34 -3.28
N ALA A 149 2.13 -5.96 -2.54
CA ALA A 149 0.80 -5.64 -3.06
C ALA A 149 0.62 -4.12 -3.14
N GLY A 150 0.39 -3.61 -4.35
CA GLY A 150 0.18 -2.19 -4.60
C GLY A 150 -1.08 -1.64 -3.94
N GLY A 151 -1.02 -0.41 -3.41
CA GLY A 151 -2.15 0.32 -2.85
C GLY A 151 -3.04 0.93 -3.94
N GLY A 152 -4.30 1.20 -3.60
CA GLY A 152 -5.27 1.82 -4.50
C GLY A 152 -5.10 3.34 -4.62
N GLY A 153 -5.46 3.90 -5.77
CA GLY A 153 -5.49 5.35 -6.00
C GLY A 153 -6.69 6.02 -5.32
N GLY A 154 -6.57 7.30 -5.01
CA GLY A 154 -7.61 8.10 -4.39
C GLY A 154 -8.71 8.56 -5.37
N ALA A 155 -9.92 8.73 -4.85
CA ALA A 155 -11.08 9.15 -5.64
C ALA A 155 -11.11 10.67 -5.93
N TYR A 156 -11.96 11.07 -6.87
CA TYR A 156 -12.36 12.46 -7.09
C TYR A 156 -13.88 12.57 -7.26
N GLN A 157 -14.46 13.64 -6.72
CA GLN A 157 -15.87 13.97 -6.88
C GLN A 157 -16.04 15.48 -7.08
N GLY A 158 -16.69 15.89 -8.17
CA GLY A 158 -17.06 17.27 -8.43
C GLY A 158 -18.54 17.56 -8.16
N SER A 159 -18.88 18.84 -8.08
CA SER A 159 -20.27 19.30 -8.01
C SER A 159 -20.48 20.60 -8.79
N PHE A 160 -21.61 20.71 -9.48
CA PHE A 160 -22.01 21.92 -10.19
C PHE A 160 -23.52 22.10 -10.06
N TRP A 161 -23.96 23.27 -9.57
CA TRP A 161 -25.37 23.65 -9.40
C TRP A 161 -26.26 22.55 -8.80
N ALA A 162 -26.09 22.25 -7.51
CA ALA A 162 -26.91 21.26 -6.80
C ALA A 162 -26.81 19.81 -7.35
N SER A 163 -25.86 19.52 -8.27
CA SER A 163 -25.75 18.23 -8.95
C SER A 163 -24.35 17.64 -8.90
N CYS A 164 -24.27 16.32 -8.68
CA CYS A 164 -23.03 15.55 -8.79
C CYS A 164 -22.52 15.58 -10.23
N LYS A 165 -21.25 15.94 -10.40
CA LYS A 165 -20.54 15.90 -11.68
C LYS A 165 -19.20 15.21 -11.49
N ASP A 166 -18.74 14.54 -12.54
CA ASP A 166 -17.36 14.06 -12.64
C ASP A 166 -16.92 13.16 -11.48
N GLY A 167 -17.81 12.27 -11.02
CA GLY A 167 -17.45 11.25 -10.03
C GLY A 167 -16.50 10.23 -10.65
N ASN A 168 -15.27 10.19 -10.16
CA ASN A 168 -14.20 9.34 -10.69
C ASN A 168 -13.65 8.47 -9.56
N SER A 169 -13.83 7.16 -9.69
CA SER A 169 -13.22 6.20 -8.78
C SER A 169 -11.70 6.14 -8.99
N GLY A 170 -10.97 5.94 -7.90
CA GLY A 170 -9.53 5.70 -7.93
C GLY A 170 -9.17 4.42 -8.69
N GLY A 171 -7.96 4.39 -9.26
CA GLY A 171 -7.42 3.20 -9.91
C GLY A 171 -7.09 2.10 -8.90
N MET A 172 -7.39 0.85 -9.25
CA MET A 172 -7.03 -0.30 -8.41
C MET A 172 -5.52 -0.45 -8.32
N GLY A 173 -5.03 -1.00 -7.20
CA GLY A 173 -3.67 -1.52 -7.13
C GLY A 173 -3.44 -2.54 -8.25
N ARG A 174 -2.29 -2.48 -8.90
CA ARG A 174 -2.01 -3.19 -10.15
C ARG A 174 -1.43 -4.57 -9.86
N THR A 175 -1.76 -5.56 -10.68
CA THR A 175 -1.16 -6.91 -10.63
C THR A 175 0.16 -7.02 -11.41
N VAL A 176 0.68 -5.87 -11.85
CA VAL A 176 1.96 -5.74 -12.54
C VAL A 176 2.84 -4.78 -11.76
N THR A 177 4.13 -4.81 -12.07
CA THR A 177 5.15 -4.00 -11.41
C THR A 177 5.08 -2.50 -11.73
N ASN A 178 4.36 -2.10 -12.79
CA ASN A 178 4.12 -0.69 -13.14
C ASN A 178 2.92 -0.12 -12.37
N GLY A 179 3.04 1.12 -11.92
CA GLY A 179 1.93 1.90 -11.38
C GLY A 179 0.97 2.32 -12.50
N GLY A 180 -0.29 2.52 -12.15
CA GLY A 180 -1.27 3.12 -13.06
C GLY A 180 -1.12 4.64 -13.09
N SER A 181 -1.30 5.26 -14.25
CA SER A 181 -1.43 6.72 -14.36
C SER A 181 -2.72 7.22 -13.73
N GLY A 182 -2.70 8.47 -13.25
CA GLY A 182 -3.90 9.18 -12.86
C GLY A 182 -4.83 9.45 -14.05
N ARG A 183 -6.02 9.97 -13.77
CA ARG A 183 -7.03 10.38 -14.77
C ARG A 183 -7.17 11.89 -14.79
N GLY A 184 -7.92 12.42 -15.77
CA GLY A 184 -8.14 13.85 -15.92
C GLY A 184 -7.04 14.52 -16.77
N SER A 185 -7.26 15.77 -17.17
CA SER A 185 -6.24 16.51 -17.91
C SER A 185 -5.07 16.85 -16.99
N LEU A 186 -3.84 16.69 -17.50
CA LEU A 186 -2.60 16.96 -16.75
C LEU A 186 -2.42 16.00 -15.55
N SER A 187 -2.89 14.76 -15.69
CA SER A 187 -2.64 13.70 -14.71
C SER A 187 -1.18 13.27 -14.68
N GLY A 188 -0.72 12.80 -13.52
CA GLY A 188 0.59 12.20 -13.36
C GLY A 188 0.67 10.79 -13.93
N ASP A 189 1.85 10.45 -14.46
CA ASP A 189 2.17 9.08 -14.89
C ASP A 189 2.44 8.17 -13.70
N GLY A 190 2.10 6.88 -13.82
CA GLY A 190 2.57 5.85 -12.90
C GLY A 190 4.09 5.63 -13.02
N GLY A 191 4.72 5.16 -11.95
CA GLY A 191 6.12 4.74 -11.92
C GLY A 191 6.37 3.51 -12.79
N GLY A 192 7.56 3.46 -13.41
CA GLY A 192 7.94 2.43 -14.38
C GLY A 192 8.74 1.27 -13.80
N ASN A 193 8.72 0.15 -14.53
CA ASN A 193 9.43 -1.09 -14.24
C ASN A 193 10.95 -0.91 -14.18
N GLY A 194 11.58 -1.47 -13.15
CA GLY A 194 13.03 -1.68 -13.07
C GLY A 194 13.77 -0.75 -12.11
N ASN A 195 13.20 0.40 -11.78
CA ASN A 195 13.83 1.38 -10.88
C ASN A 195 13.08 1.57 -9.55
N ASN A 196 11.93 0.90 -9.37
CA ASN A 196 11.05 1.11 -8.21
C ASN A 196 10.62 2.58 -8.05
N ASP A 197 10.35 3.22 -9.19
CA ASP A 197 10.06 4.65 -9.28
C ASP A 197 8.74 5.00 -8.57
N GLY A 198 8.71 6.17 -7.95
CA GLY A 198 7.45 6.81 -7.56
C GLY A 198 6.68 7.32 -8.78
N GLY A 199 5.36 7.44 -8.64
CA GLY A 199 4.50 8.05 -9.64
C GLY A 199 4.63 9.58 -9.65
N LYS A 200 4.26 10.22 -10.76
CA LYS A 200 4.22 11.69 -10.85
C LYS A 200 2.92 12.22 -10.22
N GLY A 201 2.96 13.43 -9.66
CA GLY A 201 1.76 14.16 -9.25
C GLY A 201 0.99 14.71 -10.45
N GLY A 202 -0.31 14.97 -10.32
CA GLY A 202 -1.11 15.59 -11.37
C GLY A 202 -1.36 17.07 -11.11
N GLY A 203 -1.34 17.88 -12.16
CA GLY A 203 -1.29 19.32 -11.96
C GLY A 203 -1.03 20.21 -13.16
N SER A 204 -1.41 21.49 -13.04
CA SER A 204 -1.29 22.49 -14.11
C SER A 204 0.01 23.28 -14.08
N ILE A 205 0.62 23.42 -12.90
CA ILE A 205 1.90 24.08 -12.70
C ILE A 205 2.89 23.08 -12.10
N GLY A 206 3.64 22.40 -12.98
CA GLY A 206 4.59 21.36 -12.59
C GLY A 206 3.94 20.01 -12.26
N ASP A 207 4.74 19.05 -11.79
CA ASP A 207 4.24 17.77 -11.29
C ASP A 207 3.57 18.01 -9.92
N GLY A 208 2.23 18.06 -9.88
CA GLY A 208 1.46 17.84 -8.65
C GLY A 208 1.13 19.04 -7.77
N ASP A 209 0.62 20.14 -8.31
CA ASP A 209 -0.08 21.17 -7.52
C ASP A 209 -1.47 20.70 -7.06
N LEU A 210 -2.11 19.76 -7.76
CA LEU A 210 -3.46 19.25 -7.41
C LEU A 210 -3.45 17.94 -6.63
N SER A 211 -2.42 17.10 -6.83
CA SER A 211 -2.24 15.82 -6.13
C SER A 211 -0.80 15.33 -6.19
N GLY A 212 -0.42 14.49 -5.22
CA GLY A 212 0.86 13.78 -5.24
C GLY A 212 0.75 12.38 -5.87
N GLY A 213 1.84 11.95 -6.50
CA GLY A 213 2.04 10.55 -6.88
C GLY A 213 2.42 9.69 -5.69
N GLY A 214 2.17 8.38 -5.78
CA GLY A 214 2.59 7.41 -4.78
C GLY A 214 4.10 7.17 -4.81
N GLY A 215 4.68 6.76 -3.69
CA GLY A 215 6.05 6.28 -3.61
C GLY A 215 6.19 4.86 -4.15
N GLY A 216 7.35 4.55 -4.73
CA GLY A 216 7.74 3.18 -5.08
C GLY A 216 8.57 2.53 -3.96
N ALA A 217 9.26 1.43 -4.28
CA ALA A 217 10.09 0.75 -3.30
C ALA A 217 11.30 1.59 -2.85
N THR A 218 11.93 2.34 -3.75
CA THR A 218 13.15 3.12 -3.45
C THR A 218 13.03 4.61 -3.71
N ASP A 219 12.04 5.02 -4.50
CA ASP A 219 11.90 6.40 -4.93
C ASP A 219 10.60 7.02 -4.42
N ASN A 220 10.68 8.28 -4.00
CA ASN A 220 9.49 9.04 -3.66
C ASN A 220 8.64 9.26 -4.91
N GLY A 221 7.33 9.41 -4.71
CA GLY A 221 6.46 10.03 -5.69
C GLY A 221 6.92 11.46 -5.99
N LYS A 222 6.33 12.06 -7.01
CA LYS A 222 6.49 13.49 -7.30
C LYS A 222 5.22 14.24 -6.96
N GLY A 223 5.37 15.54 -6.77
CA GLY A 223 4.28 16.43 -6.39
C GLY A 223 4.84 17.74 -5.85
N GLY A 224 3.95 18.63 -5.41
CA GLY A 224 4.33 19.55 -4.34
C GLY A 224 4.93 18.76 -3.18
N SER A 225 6.04 19.23 -2.60
CA SER A 225 6.91 18.43 -1.71
C SER A 225 6.24 17.83 -0.47
N SER A 226 5.04 18.30 -0.10
CA SER A 226 4.24 17.76 1.00
C SER A 226 3.21 16.71 0.55
N MET A 227 2.99 16.54 -0.75
CA MET A 227 1.93 15.69 -1.30
C MET A 227 2.44 14.35 -1.84
N GLU A 228 3.72 14.24 -2.17
CA GLU A 228 4.34 12.99 -2.61
C GLU A 228 4.25 11.87 -1.55
N GLY A 229 4.03 10.65 -2.02
CA GLY A 229 4.25 9.47 -1.21
C GLY A 229 5.74 9.17 -1.05
N ILE A 230 6.19 8.89 0.16
CA ILE A 230 7.61 8.57 0.42
C ILE A 230 7.90 7.12 0.02
N ALA A 231 9.12 6.88 -0.48
CA ALA A 231 9.61 5.55 -0.81
C ALA A 231 9.45 4.56 0.35
N GLY A 232 9.17 3.30 0.03
CA GLY A 232 9.03 2.25 1.04
C GLY A 232 10.31 1.98 1.82
N GLY A 233 11.42 1.76 1.12
CA GLY A 233 12.65 1.27 1.70
C GLY A 233 12.42 0.04 2.60
N ASN A 234 13.23 -0.11 3.63
CA ASN A 234 13.09 -1.27 4.53
C ASN A 234 12.07 -1.04 5.65
N THR A 235 11.61 0.20 5.87
CA THR A 235 10.80 0.56 7.05
C THR A 235 9.39 1.01 6.71
N GLY A 236 9.04 1.04 5.42
CA GLY A 236 7.84 1.69 4.92
C GLY A 236 8.07 3.20 4.76
N GLY A 237 7.30 3.77 3.85
CA GLY A 237 7.25 5.17 3.51
C GLY A 237 5.98 5.81 4.03
N LYS A 238 6.12 7.05 4.53
CA LYS A 238 4.98 7.89 4.92
C LYS A 238 4.16 8.24 3.67
N GLY A 239 2.83 8.31 3.82
CA GLY A 239 2.01 8.94 2.80
C GLY A 239 2.20 10.46 2.76
N GLY A 240 1.80 11.09 1.65
CA GLY A 240 1.78 12.54 1.53
C GLY A 240 0.87 13.17 2.60
N SER A 241 1.15 14.42 2.96
CA SER A 241 0.47 15.20 4.00
C SER A 241 -0.22 16.47 3.49
N GLY A 242 -0.78 16.43 2.27
CA GLY A 242 -1.68 17.47 1.75
C GLY A 242 -3.00 17.57 2.52
N GLN A 243 -4.02 18.23 1.95
CA GLN A 243 -5.33 18.36 2.60
C GLN A 243 -5.92 17.01 3.01
N ARG A 244 -5.66 15.96 2.22
CA ARG A 244 -6.09 14.59 2.47
C ARG A 244 -4.90 13.67 2.33
N GLY A 245 -4.40 13.19 3.47
CA GLY A 245 -3.16 12.43 3.52
C GLY A 245 -3.25 11.09 2.79
N GLY A 246 -2.12 10.66 2.22
CA GLY A 246 -1.96 9.31 1.71
C GLY A 246 -1.71 8.29 2.82
N GLY A 247 -1.89 7.01 2.52
CA GLY A 247 -1.60 5.91 3.43
C GLY A 247 -0.10 5.64 3.56
N PHE A 248 0.36 5.26 4.76
CA PHE A 248 1.71 4.70 4.97
C PHE A 248 1.83 3.33 4.27
N GLY A 249 3.02 2.91 3.84
CA GLY A 249 3.21 1.55 3.35
C GLY A 249 4.55 1.32 2.65
N PHE A 250 4.73 0.17 2.04
CA PHE A 250 5.85 -0.08 1.12
C PHE A 250 5.60 0.69 -0.19
N GLY A 251 6.14 1.90 -0.24
CA GLY A 251 5.64 2.98 -1.07
C GLY A 251 4.43 3.62 -0.39
N GLY A 252 4.58 4.84 0.11
CA GLY A 252 3.48 5.63 0.68
C GLY A 252 2.53 6.11 -0.41
N GLY A 253 1.25 6.24 -0.11
CA GLY A 253 0.29 6.88 -1.01
C GLY A 253 0.51 8.38 -1.13
N GLY A 254 0.23 8.95 -2.29
CA GLY A 254 0.20 10.39 -2.51
C GLY A 254 -1.01 11.04 -1.85
N ALA A 255 -0.86 12.29 -1.42
CA ALA A 255 -1.96 13.09 -0.90
C ALA A 255 -2.85 13.63 -2.02
N ALA A 256 -4.05 14.03 -1.63
CA ALA A 256 -4.99 14.76 -2.47
C ALA A 256 -5.22 16.17 -1.93
N ASP A 257 -5.34 17.13 -2.85
CA ASP A 257 -5.87 18.46 -2.58
C ASP A 257 -7.18 18.64 -3.36
N GLU A 258 -7.09 18.82 -4.67
CA GLU A 258 -8.23 18.99 -5.57
C GLU A 258 -8.49 17.77 -6.46
N SER A 259 -7.56 16.81 -6.48
CA SER A 259 -7.61 15.59 -7.31
C SER A 259 -7.09 14.38 -6.54
N GLY A 260 -7.42 13.17 -7.00
CA GLY A 260 -7.13 11.94 -6.27
C GLY A 260 -5.63 11.63 -6.20
N GLY A 261 -5.11 11.27 -5.02
CA GLY A 261 -3.69 10.91 -4.85
C GLY A 261 -3.32 9.53 -5.42
N GLY A 262 -2.09 9.35 -5.88
CA GLY A 262 -1.60 8.07 -6.41
C GLY A 262 -1.37 7.01 -5.31
N GLY A 263 -1.66 5.73 -5.59
CA GLY A 263 -1.39 4.63 -4.66
C GLY A 263 0.10 4.29 -4.58
N GLY A 264 0.61 3.90 -3.41
CA GLY A 264 2.00 3.45 -3.25
C GLY A 264 2.18 1.96 -3.56
N GLY A 265 3.40 1.49 -3.74
CA GLY A 265 3.65 0.08 -4.03
C GLY A 265 5.09 -0.23 -4.37
N TYR A 266 5.30 -1.29 -5.16
CA TYR A 266 6.61 -1.59 -5.74
C TYR A 266 7.06 -0.44 -6.65
N SER A 267 6.11 0.07 -7.44
CA SER A 267 6.17 1.39 -8.06
C SER A 267 4.94 2.19 -7.66
N GLY A 268 5.06 3.52 -7.66
CA GLY A 268 3.96 4.41 -7.29
C GLY A 268 2.97 4.64 -8.43
N GLY A 269 1.69 4.82 -8.12
CA GLY A 269 0.66 5.30 -9.04
C GLY A 269 0.75 6.81 -9.25
N GLY A 270 0.29 7.28 -10.40
CA GLY A 270 0.23 8.70 -10.73
C GLY A 270 -0.91 9.43 -10.02
N GLY A 271 -0.69 10.68 -9.63
CA GLY A 271 -1.74 11.58 -9.11
C GLY A 271 -2.76 11.97 -10.19
N GLY A 272 -4.00 12.20 -9.78
CA GLY A 272 -5.06 12.69 -10.65
C GLY A 272 -4.77 14.10 -11.15
N GLY A 273 -5.16 14.38 -12.39
CA GLY A 273 -5.16 15.72 -12.96
C GLY A 273 -6.43 16.48 -12.60
N MET A 274 -6.71 17.57 -13.33
CA MET A 274 -7.96 18.31 -13.17
C MET A 274 -9.15 17.36 -13.33
N THR A 275 -10.05 17.40 -12.34
CA THR A 275 -11.23 16.53 -12.21
C THR A 275 -10.95 15.02 -12.21
N GLY A 276 -9.72 14.64 -11.88
CA GLY A 276 -9.20 13.30 -12.05
C GLY A 276 -8.99 12.54 -10.75
N ALA A 277 -9.17 11.22 -10.81
CA ALA A 277 -8.77 10.29 -9.76
C ALA A 277 -7.32 9.83 -9.92
N GLY A 278 -6.69 9.37 -8.84
CA GLY A 278 -5.34 8.84 -8.86
C GLY A 278 -5.28 7.40 -9.38
N GLY A 279 -4.12 6.99 -9.90
CA GLY A 279 -3.83 5.61 -10.29
C GLY A 279 -3.34 4.77 -9.11
N GLY A 280 -3.50 3.45 -9.18
CA GLY A 280 -2.99 2.53 -8.15
C GLY A 280 -1.52 2.18 -8.32
N GLY A 281 -0.88 1.74 -7.24
CA GLY A 281 0.53 1.33 -7.23
C GLY A 281 0.77 -0.05 -7.85
N GLY A 282 2.01 -0.31 -8.27
CA GLY A 282 2.46 -1.59 -8.81
C GLY A 282 2.68 -2.67 -7.74
N SER A 283 2.51 -3.93 -8.13
CA SER A 283 2.78 -5.12 -7.31
C SER A 283 3.99 -5.91 -7.81
N TYR A 284 4.61 -6.69 -6.94
CA TYR A 284 5.80 -7.48 -7.26
C TYR A 284 5.84 -8.78 -6.46
N VAL A 285 6.37 -9.83 -7.05
CA VAL A 285 6.80 -11.05 -6.34
C VAL A 285 8.17 -11.42 -6.88
N ASN A 286 9.06 -11.81 -5.97
CA ASN A 286 10.43 -12.13 -6.30
C ASN A 286 10.52 -13.51 -6.99
N PRO A 287 10.89 -13.57 -8.28
CA PRO A 287 10.91 -14.82 -9.03
C PRO A 287 12.04 -15.76 -8.60
N ASP A 288 13.08 -15.25 -7.93
CA ASP A 288 14.20 -16.08 -7.45
C ASP A 288 13.85 -16.88 -6.19
N TYR A 289 12.76 -16.53 -5.51
CA TYR A 289 12.34 -17.12 -4.24
C TYR A 289 10.95 -17.77 -4.30
N ALA A 290 10.03 -17.22 -5.09
CA ALA A 290 8.66 -17.72 -5.15
C ALA A 290 8.56 -18.97 -6.02
N LEU A 291 7.92 -20.02 -5.49
CA LEU A 291 7.58 -21.23 -6.25
C LEU A 291 6.29 -21.04 -7.06
N GLU A 292 5.33 -20.33 -6.47
CA GLU A 292 4.02 -20.03 -7.04
C GLU A 292 3.63 -18.61 -6.67
N GLN A 293 2.85 -17.96 -7.55
CA GLN A 293 2.29 -16.63 -7.30
C GLN A 293 0.90 -16.46 -7.91
N LEU A 294 0.07 -15.67 -7.24
CA LEU A 294 -1.22 -15.19 -7.72
C LEU A 294 -1.34 -13.71 -7.38
N MET A 295 -1.68 -12.89 -8.36
CA MET A 295 -1.91 -11.46 -8.19
C MET A 295 -3.29 -11.11 -8.72
N LEU A 296 -4.11 -10.45 -7.90
CA LEU A 296 -5.48 -10.06 -8.20
C LEU A 296 -5.67 -8.56 -7.95
N GLU A 297 -6.39 -7.89 -8.85
CA GLU A 297 -6.92 -6.55 -8.57
C GLU A 297 -8.21 -6.71 -7.74
N PHE A 298 -8.37 -5.94 -6.67
CA PHE A 298 -9.55 -6.00 -5.82
C PHE A 298 -10.47 -4.81 -6.11
N ASN A 299 -11.66 -5.07 -6.65
CA ASN A 299 -12.65 -4.02 -6.87
C ASN A 299 -13.38 -3.69 -5.56
N MET A 300 -13.32 -2.43 -5.13
CA MET A 300 -14.12 -1.91 -4.04
C MET A 300 -15.53 -1.56 -4.53
N ASP A 301 -16.40 -2.56 -4.66
CA ASP A 301 -17.83 -2.33 -4.94
C ASP A 301 -18.52 -1.70 -3.72
N GLY A 302 -18.36 -0.39 -3.56
CA GLY A 302 -19.16 0.42 -2.66
C GLY A 302 -18.81 0.34 -1.16
N LYS A 303 -17.68 -0.28 -0.79
CA LYS A 303 -17.31 -0.54 0.61
C LYS A 303 -16.42 0.54 1.22
N LEU A 304 -16.37 0.59 2.55
CA LEU A 304 -15.44 1.43 3.31
C LEU A 304 -14.00 1.11 2.89
N ALA A 305 -13.17 2.13 2.67
CA ALA A 305 -11.75 1.94 2.43
C ALA A 305 -11.10 1.20 3.61
N LEU A 306 -10.39 0.11 3.31
CA LEU A 306 -9.74 -0.78 4.26
C LEU A 306 -8.23 -0.59 4.21
N ASN A 307 -7.60 -0.80 5.37
CA ASN A 307 -6.17 -0.96 5.41
C ASN A 307 -5.76 -2.26 4.70
N GLY A 308 -4.47 -2.37 4.40
CA GLY A 308 -3.81 -3.59 4.00
C GLY A 308 -3.49 -4.50 5.18
N PHE A 309 -3.08 -5.71 4.85
CA PHE A 309 -2.70 -6.74 5.83
C PHE A 309 -1.71 -7.74 5.21
N VAL A 310 -1.02 -8.50 6.07
CA VAL A 310 -0.25 -9.69 5.70
C VAL A 310 -0.83 -10.90 6.45
N GLU A 311 -1.33 -11.88 5.72
CA GLU A 311 -1.74 -13.18 6.21
C GLU A 311 -0.66 -14.21 5.86
N TYR A 312 -0.37 -15.14 6.76
CA TYR A 312 0.63 -16.17 6.54
C TYR A 312 0.28 -17.51 7.18
N GLU A 313 0.77 -18.58 6.56
CA GLU A 313 0.61 -19.95 7.05
C GLU A 313 1.78 -20.83 6.58
N TYR A 314 2.31 -21.66 7.49
CA TYR A 314 3.25 -22.72 7.15
C TYR A 314 2.51 -23.94 6.59
N THR A 315 3.01 -24.53 5.50
CA THR A 315 2.34 -25.66 4.83
C THR A 315 3.33 -26.76 4.40
N TYR A 316 2.81 -28.00 4.31
CA TYR A 316 3.54 -29.20 3.91
C TYR A 316 3.56 -29.45 2.40
N ALA A 317 2.55 -28.95 1.69
CA ALA A 317 2.33 -29.26 0.30
C ALA A 317 2.46 -27.99 -0.54
N GLY A 318 3.19 -28.10 -1.66
CA GLY A 318 3.04 -27.20 -2.79
C GLY A 318 1.67 -27.44 -3.44
N ILE A 319 0.60 -27.19 -2.68
CA ILE A 319 -0.75 -27.27 -3.21
C ILE A 319 -0.87 -26.10 -4.17
N SER A 320 -0.68 -26.43 -5.45
CA SER A 320 -1.04 -25.63 -6.61
C SER A 320 -2.26 -24.80 -6.26
N MET A 321 -2.15 -23.47 -6.30
CA MET A 321 -3.31 -22.59 -6.20
C MET A 321 -4.33 -22.99 -7.27
N ALA A 322 -5.31 -23.82 -6.88
CA ALA A 322 -6.47 -24.08 -7.70
C ALA A 322 -7.21 -22.75 -7.76
N LEU A 323 -7.11 -22.05 -8.89
CA LEU A 323 -8.01 -20.97 -9.26
C LEU A 323 -9.43 -21.51 -9.06
N VAL A 324 -10.07 -21.21 -7.94
CA VAL A 324 -11.51 -21.36 -7.82
C VAL A 324 -12.05 -20.36 -8.83
N PRO A 325 -12.69 -20.82 -9.93
CA PRO A 325 -13.29 -19.88 -10.87
C PRO A 325 -14.24 -19.02 -10.06
N ALA A 326 -14.20 -17.70 -10.25
CA ALA A 326 -15.15 -16.77 -9.67
C ALA A 326 -16.56 -17.17 -10.15
N GLY A 327 -17.20 -18.07 -9.41
CA GLY A 327 -18.53 -18.57 -9.65
C GLY A 327 -19.53 -17.48 -9.27
N SER A 328 -20.01 -16.80 -10.30
CA SER A 328 -21.36 -16.24 -10.44
C SER A 328 -22.32 -16.41 -9.24
N GLY A 329 -22.76 -15.27 -8.70
CA GLY A 329 -24.15 -15.07 -8.28
C GLY A 329 -24.54 -15.55 -6.89
N TYR A 330 -24.41 -14.66 -5.90
CA TYR A 330 -25.39 -14.60 -4.81
C TYR A 330 -26.41 -13.53 -5.18
N SER A 331 -27.54 -13.96 -5.76
CA SER A 331 -28.79 -13.21 -5.78
C SER A 331 -29.70 -13.81 -4.72
N GLY A 332 -29.87 -13.09 -3.62
CA GLY A 332 -30.98 -13.22 -2.67
C GLY A 332 -31.71 -11.89 -2.61
#